data_AF-A0A7W8EZ06-F1
#
_entry.id   AF-A0A7W8EZ06-F1
#
_cell.length_a   1.000
_cell.length_b   1.000
_cell.length_c   1.000
_cell.angle_alpha   90.00
_cell.angle_beta   90.00
_cell.angle_gamma   90.00
#
_symmetry.space_group_name_H-M   'P 1'
#
loop_
_entity.id
_entity.type
_entity.pdbx_description
1 polymer ?
#
loop_
_entity_poly.entity_id
_entity_poly.type
_entity_poly.pdbx_seq_one_letter_code
_entity_poly.pdbx_strand_id
1 'polypeptide(L)' 'MEELPEAVDRHILDHRVIHTLKAIMDASGCTLHEAIDIFGVRYEELRRDRPDDFQVSRQEYGRNVYT' A
#
# COMPACT_ATOMS: atom_id res chain seq x y z
N MET A 1 -1.23 -14.60 -12.02
CA MET A 1 -1.44 -13.49 -11.08
C MET A 1 -0.07 -13.07 -10.67
N GLU A 2 0.33 -11.85 -11.01
CA GLU A 2 1.62 -11.32 -10.58
C GLU A 2 1.51 -11.13 -9.07
N GLU A 3 2.09 -12.06 -8.32
CA GLU A 3 2.07 -12.01 -6.86
C GLU A 3 2.86 -10.78 -6.44
N LEU A 4 2.17 -9.76 -5.92
CA LEU A 4 2.84 -8.61 -5.33
C LEU A 4 3.82 -9.14 -4.28
N PRO A 5 5.08 -8.65 -4.27
CA PRO A 5 6.08 -9.19 -3.35
C PRO A 5 5.62 -8.97 -1.90
N GLU A 6 5.84 -9.96 -1.01
CA GLU A 6 5.47 -9.88 0.42
C GLU A 6 6.02 -8.62 1.13
N ALA A 7 7.06 -8.01 0.54
CA ALA A 7 7.59 -6.72 0.96
C ALA A 7 6.56 -5.57 0.90
N VAL A 8 5.61 -5.62 -0.05
CA VAL A 8 4.52 -4.64 -0.21
C VAL A 8 3.67 -4.61 1.04
N ASP A 9 3.17 -5.77 1.47
CA ASP A 9 2.30 -5.89 2.65
C ASP A 9 3.06 -5.45 3.92
N ARG A 10 4.34 -5.85 4.08
CA ARG A 10 5.17 -5.39 5.19
C ARG A 10 5.39 -3.88 5.17
N HIS A 11 5.61 -3.27 4.01
CA HIS A 11 5.78 -1.82 3.91
C HIS A 11 4.48 -1.05 4.18
N ILE A 12 3.32 -1.63 3.85
CA ILE A 12 2.02 -1.08 4.23
C ILE A 12 1.86 -1.08 5.75
N LEU A 13 2.16 -2.21 6.40
CA LEU A 13 2.08 -2.33 7.86
C LEU A 13 3.09 -1.42 8.59
N ASP A 14 4.28 -1.20 8.02
CA ASP A 14 5.31 -0.30 8.56
C ASP A 14 5.08 1.19 8.17
N HIS A 15 3.93 1.52 7.58
CA HIS A 15 3.58 2.87 7.13
C HIS A 15 4.57 3.49 6.12
N ARG A 16 5.34 2.66 5.38
CA ARG A 16 6.32 3.10 4.38
C ARG A 16 5.72 3.23 2.99
N VAL A 17 4.76 4.14 2.84
CA VAL A 17 3.98 4.31 1.59
C VAL A 17 4.85 4.48 0.34
N ILE A 18 5.93 5.27 0.41
CA ILE A 18 6.84 5.49 -0.72
C ILE A 18 7.56 4.19 -1.13
N HIS A 19 7.96 3.37 -0.16
CA HIS A 19 8.59 2.08 -0.44
C HIS A 19 7.58 1.08 -1.02
N THR A 20 6.35 1.07 -0.51
CA THR A 20 5.27 0.26 -1.08
C THR A 20 5.02 0.63 -2.53
N LEU A 21 4.84 1.91 -2.83
CA LEU A 21 4.61 2.38 -4.21
C LEU A 21 5.78 2.04 -5.12
N LYS A 22 7.02 2.20 -4.65
CA LYS A 22 8.21 1.83 -5.42
C LYS A 22 8.26 0.33 -5.72
N ALA A 23 7.92 -0.52 -4.74
CA ALA A 23 7.87 -1.96 -4.92
C ALA A 23 6.77 -2.37 -5.92
N ILE A 24 5.61 -1.71 -5.89
CA ILE A 24 4.52 -1.94 -6.85
C ILE A 24 4.95 -1.52 -8.27
N MET A 25 5.56 -0.34 -8.42
CA MET A 25 6.06 0.13 -9.72
C MET A 25 7.17 -0.77 -10.27
N ASP A 26 8.07 -1.27 -9.43
CA ASP A 26 9.15 -2.19 -9.84
C ASP A 26 8.61 -3.57 -10.23
N ALA A 27 7.64 -4.10 -9.47
CA ALA A 27 7.06 -5.41 -9.72
C ALA A 27 6.17 -5.44 -10.97
N SER A 28 5.33 -4.41 -11.17
CA SER A 28 4.33 -4.39 -12.24
C SER A 28 4.72 -3.50 -13.43
N GLY A 29 5.81 -2.74 -13.33
CA GLY A 29 6.23 -1.79 -14.38
C GLY A 29 5.23 -0.65 -14.62
N CYS A 30 4.28 -0.45 -13.70
CA CYS A 30 3.17 0.49 -13.85
C CYS A 30 3.57 1.94 -13.55
N THR A 31 2.71 2.87 -13.96
CA THR A 31 2.86 4.28 -13.60
C THR A 31 2.56 4.50 -12.11
N LEU A 32 3.01 5.64 -11.57
CA LEU A 32 2.72 6.02 -10.18
C LEU A 32 1.21 6.05 -9.87
N HIS A 33 0.40 6.45 -10.85
CA HIS A 33 -1.06 6.53 -10.68
C HIS A 33 -1.69 5.14 -10.53
N GLU A 34 -1.25 4.19 -11.35
CA GLU A 34 -1.67 2.79 -11.25
C GLU A 34 -1.13 2.14 -9.97
N ALA A 35 0.10 2.47 -9.56
CA ALA A 35 0.66 1.97 -8.31
C ALA A 35 -0.13 2.46 -7.09
N ILE A 36 -0.64 3.69 -7.13
CA ILE A 36 -1.56 4.26 -6.12
C ILE A 36 -2.89 3.49 -6.08
N ASP A 37 -3.44 3.14 -7.23
CA ASP A 37 -4.70 2.37 -7.32
C ASP A 37 -4.52 0.97 -6.73
N ILE A 38 -3.46 0.27 -7.14
CA ILE A 38 -3.06 -1.05 -6.62
C ILE A 38 -2.81 -0.97 -5.11
N PHE A 39 -2.10 0.06 -4.65
CA PHE A 39 -1.87 0.32 -3.23
C PHE A 39 -3.19 0.46 -2.46
N GLY A 40 -4.15 1.22 -3.01
CA GLY A 40 -5.45 1.44 -2.40
C GLY A 40 -6.22 0.13 -2.21
N VAL A 41 -6.31 -0.69 -3.26
CA VAL A 41 -6.97 -2.00 -3.21
C VAL A 41 -6.31 -2.89 -2.15
N ARG A 42 -4.97 -2.98 -2.17
CA ARG A 42 -4.25 -3.88 -1.26
C ARG A 42 -4.33 -3.43 0.20
N TYR A 43 -4.31 -2.12 0.43
CA TYR A 43 -4.53 -1.53 1.75
C TYR A 43 -5.91 -1.86 2.30
N GLU A 44 -6.96 -1.80 1.48
CA GLU A 44 -8.32 -2.14 1.91
C GLU A 44 -8.48 -3.63 2.23
N GLU A 45 -7.86 -4.51 1.43
CA GLU A 45 -7.84 -5.95 1.71
C GLU A 45 -7.13 -6.27 3.04
N LEU A 46 -5.94 -5.71 3.24
CA LEU A 46 -5.16 -5.88 4.48
C LEU A 46 -5.91 -5.36 5.70
N ARG A 47 -6.57 -4.21 5.58
CA ARG A 47 -7.37 -3.63 6.67
C ARG A 47 -8.60 -4.48 6.99
N ARG A 48 -9.16 -5.19 6.00
CA ARG A 48 -10.27 -6.12 6.20
C ARG A 48 -9.83 -7.43 6.84
N ASP A 49 -8.68 -7.96 6.42
CA ASP A 49 -8.13 -9.22 6.92
C ASP A 49 -7.52 -9.06 8.32
N ARG A 50 -6.84 -7.93 8.58
CA ARG A 50 -6.11 -7.63 9.81
C ARG A 50 -6.39 -6.22 10.33
N PRO A 51 -7.62 -5.95 10.81
CA PRO A 51 -7.98 -4.63 11.31
C PRO A 51 -7.13 -4.20 12.53
N ASP A 52 -6.67 -5.14 13.35
CA ASP A 52 -5.84 -4.88 14.54
C ASP A 52 -4.45 -4.30 14.22
N ASP A 53 -3.87 -4.65 13.06
CA ASP A 53 -2.58 -4.13 12.64
C ASP A 53 -2.67 -2.68 12.12
N PHE A 54 -3.87 -2.19 11.78
CA PHE A 54 -4.09 -0.81 11.32
C PHE A 54 -4.55 0.08 12.47
N GLN A 55 -3.60 0.53 13.28
CA GLN A 55 -3.86 1.43 14.41
C GLN A 55 -4.31 2.85 14.00
N VAL A 56 -4.17 3.22 12.72
CA VAL A 56 -4.51 4.55 12.20
C VAL A 56 -5.64 4.52 11.16
N SER A 57 -6.49 5.55 11.20
CA SER A 57 -7.55 5.72 10.20
C SER A 57 -6.97 6.11 8.83
N ARG A 58 -7.64 5.71 7.73
CA ARG A 58 -7.24 5.99 6.33
C ARG A 58 -6.82 7.44 6.09
N GLN A 59 -7.52 8.38 6.73
CA GLN A 59 -7.22 9.82 6.65
C GLN A 59 -5.92 10.21 7.33
N GLU A 60 -5.53 9.56 8.43
CA GLU A 60 -4.24 9.82 9.09
C GLU A 60 -3.09 9.13 8.36
N TYR A 61 -3.35 7.93 7.85
CA TYR A 61 -2.37 7.16 7.07
C TYR A 61 -1.97 7.89 5.76
N GLY A 62 -2.92 8.56 5.11
CA GLY A 62 -2.69 9.32 3.87
C GLY A 62 -2.28 10.79 4.06
N ARG A 63 -2.18 11.29 5.30
CA ARG A 63 -2.12 12.74 5.62
C ARG A 63 -0.86 13.48 5.15
N ASN A 64 0.08 12.82 4.49
CA ASN A 64 1.27 13.45 3.89
C ASN A 64 1.58 12.94 2.48
N VAL A 65 0.64 12.21 1.85
CA VAL A 65 0.85 11.57 0.54
C VAL A 65 -0.13 12.08 -0.51
N TYR A 66 -1.37 12.40 -0.11
CA TYR A 66 -2.46 12.79 -1.03
C TYR A 66 -2.93 14.25 -0.87
N THR A 67 -2.17 15.10 -0.16
CA THR A 67 -2.51 16.53 0.03
C THR A 67 -1.93 17.40 -1.07
#